data_AF-A0A9D6L327-F1
#
_entry.id   AF-A0A9D6L327-F1
#
_cell.length_a   1.000
_cell.length_b   1.000
_cell.length_c   1.000
_cell.angle_alpha   90.00
_cell.angle_beta   90.00
_cell.angle_gamma   90.00
#
_symmetry.space_group_name_H-M   'P 1'
#
loop_
_entity.id
_entity.type
_entity.pdbx_description
1 polymer ?
#
loop_
_entity_poly.entity_id
_entity_poly.type
_entity_poly.pdbx_seq_one_letter_code
_entity_poly.pdbx_strand_id
1 'polypeptide(L)'
;LGDPAGGPRLLLADGAGTVRATALGPGELAAFESALRGAVRRGHPDVAFPADPARAGASAAPAPAPRTIHLGIGRVAEGPLANAAPGSLQPFTAQFRFQIEGKEGVPYPVGWWTPSAEGIAAGRGGAETFVALRYDAGALWAVMSPPRDQPARVWILRDEQWPARETLGDDARQDSRGAAYVDVTEPRLYAIARATPGQHVVKLSPDARGLTIHALVLEPLDAGRSRR
;
A
#
# COMPACT_ATOMS: atom_id res chain seq x y z
N LEU A 1 -2.57 -7.07 -17.93
CA LEU A 1 -1.55 -6.04 -18.24
C LEU A 1 -0.94 -5.61 -16.91
N GLY A 2 0.27 -6.09 -16.60
CA GLY A 2 1.01 -5.77 -15.37
C GLY A 2 0.84 -6.82 -14.26
N ASP A 3 1.90 -7.57 -13.98
CA ASP A 3 2.10 -8.20 -12.68
C ASP A 3 2.39 -7.07 -11.66
N PRO A 4 1.58 -6.90 -10.59
CA PRO A 4 1.78 -5.83 -9.62
C PRO A 4 3.13 -5.89 -8.90
N ALA A 5 3.87 -7.01 -8.99
CA ALA A 5 5.22 -7.13 -8.44
C ALA A 5 6.30 -6.36 -9.23
N GLY A 6 6.04 -5.97 -10.48
CA GLY A 6 7.08 -5.41 -11.38
C GLY A 6 7.27 -3.88 -11.34
N GLY A 7 6.42 -3.14 -10.61
CA GLY A 7 6.47 -1.67 -10.60
C GLY A 7 5.91 -1.02 -11.88
N PRO A 8 6.04 0.31 -12.04
CA PRO A 8 5.46 1.03 -13.17
C PRO A 8 6.08 0.55 -14.48
N ARG A 9 5.23 0.29 -15.48
CA ARG A 9 5.67 0.00 -16.85
C ARG A 9 5.65 1.29 -17.66
N LEU A 10 6.79 1.67 -18.20
CA LEU A 10 6.93 2.81 -19.09
C LEU A 10 7.12 2.33 -20.53
N LEU A 11 6.51 3.05 -21.47
CA LEU A 11 6.63 2.81 -22.89
C LEU A 11 7.02 4.12 -23.56
N LEU A 12 8.07 4.09 -24.36
CA LEU A 12 8.47 5.21 -25.22
C LEU A 12 8.07 4.88 -26.64
N ALA A 13 7.11 5.61 -27.20
CA ALA A 13 6.75 5.54 -28.61
C ALA A 13 7.34 6.72 -29.39
N ASP A 14 7.66 6.52 -30.66
CA ASP A 14 8.02 7.61 -31.57
C ASP A 14 6.79 8.31 -32.16
N GLY A 15 7.02 9.35 -32.97
CA GLY A 15 5.95 10.11 -33.64
C GLY A 15 5.11 9.30 -34.65
N ALA A 16 5.56 8.09 -35.01
CA ALA A 16 4.79 7.15 -35.84
C ALA A 16 4.02 6.12 -34.99
N GLY A 17 4.06 6.23 -33.66
CA GLY A 17 3.40 5.30 -32.74
C GLY A 17 4.15 3.98 -32.53
N THR A 18 5.39 3.85 -33.00
CA THR A 18 6.20 2.64 -32.82
C THR A 18 6.89 2.67 -31.47
N VAL A 19 6.74 1.61 -30.66
CA VAL A 19 7.43 1.48 -29.37
C VAL A 19 8.93 1.29 -29.59
N ARG A 20 9.74 2.19 -29.03
CA ARG A 20 11.21 2.21 -29.15
C ARG A 20 11.95 1.78 -27.90
N ALA A 21 11.32 1.93 -26.74
CA ALA A 21 11.85 1.44 -25.48
C ALA A 21 10.72 1.10 -24.52
N THR A 22 10.99 0.17 -23.62
CA THR A 22 10.11 -0.18 -22.51
C THR A 22 10.94 -0.23 -21.25
N ALA A 23 10.39 0.24 -20.13
CA ALA A 23 10.97 0.00 -18.82
C ALA A 23 9.95 -0.69 -17.92
N LEU A 24 10.41 -1.63 -17.09
CA LEU A 24 9.61 -2.29 -16.08
C LEU A 24 10.24 -2.03 -14.71
N GLY A 25 9.59 -1.17 -13.95
CA GLY A 25 9.99 -0.87 -12.57
C GLY A 25 11.07 0.21 -12.46
N PRO A 26 11.37 0.61 -11.20
CA PRO A 26 12.18 1.79 -10.91
C PRO A 26 13.66 1.63 -11.28
N GLY A 27 14.19 0.40 -11.32
CA GLY A 27 15.59 0.14 -11.64
C GLY A 27 16.00 0.47 -13.09
N GLU A 28 15.02 0.62 -13.99
CA GLU A 28 15.26 0.88 -15.41
C GLU A 28 15.05 2.36 -15.80
N LEU A 29 14.70 3.23 -14.83
CA LEU A 29 14.37 4.64 -15.08
C LEU A 29 15.51 5.44 -15.71
N ALA A 30 16.75 5.26 -15.25
CA ALA A 30 17.90 5.98 -15.80
C ALA A 30 18.17 5.57 -17.27
N ALA A 31 18.06 4.28 -17.57
CA ALA A 31 18.19 3.78 -18.94
C ALA A 31 17.04 4.28 -19.83
N PHE A 32 15.82 4.29 -19.29
CA PHE A 32 14.64 4.82 -19.96
C PHE A 32 14.75 6.32 -20.26
N GLU A 33 15.23 7.12 -19.31
CA GLU A 33 15.47 8.55 -19.51
C GLU A 33 16.53 8.82 -20.57
N SER A 34 17.62 8.04 -20.58
CA SER A 34 18.63 8.12 -21.64
C SER A 34 18.03 7.84 -23.03
N ALA A 35 17.18 6.79 -23.14
CA ALA A 35 16.47 6.47 -24.37
C ALA A 35 15.49 7.59 -24.80
N LEU A 36 14.76 8.18 -23.85
CA LEU A 36 13.87 9.31 -24.07
C LEU A 36 14.62 10.53 -24.60
N ARG A 37 15.70 10.95 -23.92
CA ARG A 37 16.55 12.06 -24.35
C ARG A 37 17.12 11.82 -25.75
N GLY A 38 17.57 10.59 -26.03
CA GLY A 38 18.04 10.19 -27.36
C GLY A 38 16.96 10.28 -28.44
N ALA A 39 15.72 9.89 -28.13
CA ALA A 39 14.59 10.02 -29.05
C ALA A 39 14.24 11.48 -29.34
N VAL A 40 14.20 12.33 -28.30
CA VAL A 40 13.91 13.76 -28.45
C VAL A 40 15.00 14.47 -29.27
N ARG A 41 16.30 14.16 -29.07
CA ARG A 41 17.39 14.72 -29.89
C ARG A 41 17.30 14.37 -31.37
N ARG A 42 16.76 13.20 -31.72
CA ARG A 42 16.57 12.81 -33.14
C ARG A 42 15.52 13.67 -33.84
N GLY A 43 14.48 14.11 -33.13
CA GLY A 43 13.45 15.01 -33.67
C GLY A 43 13.79 16.49 -33.51
N HIS A 44 14.60 16.84 -32.51
CA HIS A 44 14.96 18.21 -32.15
C HIS A 44 16.45 18.28 -31.81
N PRO A 45 17.34 18.39 -32.81
CA PRO A 45 18.79 18.33 -32.60
C PRO A 45 19.33 19.47 -31.74
N ASP A 46 18.67 20.64 -31.76
CA ASP A 46 19.10 21.84 -31.03
C ASP A 46 18.64 21.88 -29.57
N VAL A 47 17.93 20.85 -29.10
CA VAL A 47 17.38 20.82 -27.73
C VAL A 47 18.49 20.59 -26.71
N ALA A 48 18.66 21.56 -25.81
CA ALA A 48 19.52 21.43 -24.64
C ALA A 48 18.76 20.74 -23.51
N PHE A 49 19.36 19.74 -22.87
CA PHE A 49 18.81 19.15 -21.66
C PHE A 49 19.52 19.68 -20.42
N PRO A 50 18.82 19.83 -19.29
CA PRO A 50 19.46 20.03 -18.00
C PRO A 50 20.48 18.92 -17.72
N ALA A 51 21.54 19.26 -16.99
CA ALA A 51 22.50 18.29 -16.49
C ALA A 51 21.77 17.17 -15.73
N ASP A 52 22.19 15.94 -15.95
CA ASP A 52 21.54 14.76 -15.38
C ASP A 52 21.82 14.68 -13.86
N PRO A 53 20.81 14.83 -12.99
CA PRO A 53 21.01 14.72 -11.55
C PRO A 53 21.43 13.31 -11.12
N ALA A 54 21.13 12.27 -11.92
CA ALA A 54 21.47 10.88 -11.61
C ALA A 54 22.95 10.55 -11.86
N ARG A 55 23.71 11.43 -12.53
CA ARG A 55 25.14 11.24 -12.78
C ARG A 55 26.03 11.65 -11.60
N ALA A 56 25.45 12.33 -10.60
CA ALA A 56 26.12 12.81 -9.39
C ALA A 56 25.78 11.93 -8.16
N GLY A 57 26.05 10.63 -8.24
CA GLY A 57 25.85 9.75 -7.08
C GLY A 57 25.93 8.29 -7.48
N ALA A 58 26.87 7.57 -6.88
CA ALA A 58 27.15 6.18 -7.14
C ALA A 58 25.90 5.28 -7.06
N SER A 59 25.94 4.19 -7.82
CA SER A 59 25.06 3.02 -7.74
C SER A 59 24.75 2.64 -6.29
N ALA A 60 23.71 3.23 -5.71
CA ALA A 60 23.07 2.69 -4.52
C ALA A 60 22.43 1.37 -4.93
N ALA A 61 22.60 0.32 -4.11
CA ALA A 61 21.82 -0.89 -4.28
C ALA A 61 20.34 -0.49 -4.40
N PRO A 62 19.57 -1.09 -5.32
CA PRO A 62 18.16 -0.74 -5.48
C PRO A 62 17.47 -0.88 -4.13
N ALA A 63 16.79 0.18 -3.68
CA ALA A 63 16.00 0.13 -2.47
C ALA A 63 14.99 -1.03 -2.61
N PRO A 64 14.77 -1.82 -1.54
CA PRO A 64 13.81 -2.91 -1.61
C PRO A 64 12.44 -2.39 -2.02
N ALA A 65 11.78 -3.07 -2.96
CA ALA A 65 10.51 -2.63 -3.50
C ALA A 65 9.40 -2.71 -2.43
N PRO A 66 8.41 -1.81 -2.45
CA PRO A 66 7.24 -1.93 -1.60
C PRO A 66 6.51 -3.26 -1.82
N ARG A 67 6.08 -3.90 -0.74
CA ARG A 67 5.30 -5.14 -0.78
C ARG A 67 3.81 -4.81 -0.71
N THR A 68 3.03 -5.29 -1.67
CA THR A 68 1.57 -5.15 -1.65
C THR A 68 0.91 -6.44 -1.16
N ILE A 69 0.00 -6.31 -0.20
CA ILE A 69 -0.83 -7.38 0.35
C ILE A 69 -2.26 -7.11 -0.09
N HIS A 70 -2.75 -7.88 -1.05
CA HIS A 70 -4.12 -7.77 -1.55
C HIS A 70 -5.10 -8.42 -0.57
N LEU A 71 -6.30 -7.86 -0.43
CA LEU A 71 -7.39 -8.42 0.37
C LEU A 71 -8.52 -8.99 -0.50
N GLY A 72 -8.44 -8.82 -1.82
CA GLY A 72 -9.39 -9.40 -2.77
C GLY A 72 -9.26 -10.91 -2.87
N ILE A 73 -10.39 -11.61 -2.87
CA ILE A 73 -10.44 -13.07 -3.05
C ILE A 73 -9.86 -13.44 -4.43
N GLY A 74 -9.08 -14.51 -4.48
CA GLY A 74 -8.33 -14.91 -5.67
C GLY A 74 -6.94 -14.28 -5.81
N ARG A 75 -6.61 -13.24 -5.02
CA ARG A 75 -5.23 -12.73 -4.85
C ARG A 75 -4.62 -13.13 -3.51
N VAL A 76 -5.43 -13.59 -2.56
CA VAL A 76 -4.98 -14.09 -1.26
C VAL A 76 -4.74 -15.59 -1.36
N ALA A 77 -3.49 -16.02 -1.13
CA ALA A 77 -3.10 -17.43 -1.14
C ALA A 77 -3.21 -18.11 0.24
N GLU A 78 -3.18 -17.34 1.33
CA GLU A 78 -3.09 -17.86 2.70
C GLU A 78 -3.99 -17.08 3.67
N GLY A 79 -4.33 -17.71 4.80
CA GLY A 79 -5.10 -17.10 5.88
C GLY A 79 -6.62 -17.16 5.69
N PRO A 80 -7.39 -16.47 6.57
CA PRO A 80 -8.85 -16.60 6.61
C PRO A 80 -9.55 -16.18 5.31
N LEU A 81 -8.97 -15.25 4.55
CA LEU A 81 -9.54 -14.75 3.29
C LEU A 81 -9.36 -15.72 2.12
N ALA A 82 -8.42 -16.66 2.18
CA ALA A 82 -8.14 -17.58 1.06
C ALA A 82 -9.34 -18.49 0.71
N ASN A 83 -10.16 -18.82 1.72
CA ASN A 83 -11.33 -19.71 1.58
C ASN A 83 -12.67 -18.98 1.75
N ALA A 84 -12.66 -17.65 1.67
CA ALA A 84 -13.84 -16.85 1.93
C ALA A 84 -14.86 -16.92 0.78
N ALA A 85 -16.15 -16.96 1.12
CA ALA A 85 -17.21 -16.96 0.11
C ALA A 85 -17.37 -15.55 -0.53
N PRO A 86 -17.25 -15.41 -1.86
CA PRO A 86 -17.50 -14.13 -2.53
C PRO A 86 -18.90 -13.57 -2.26
N GLY A 87 -19.02 -12.25 -2.13
CA GLY A 87 -20.30 -11.53 -2.20
C GLY A 87 -21.24 -11.73 -1.00
N SER A 88 -20.93 -12.67 -0.12
CA SER A 88 -21.75 -12.97 1.06
C SER A 88 -21.18 -12.30 2.30
N LEU A 89 -22.04 -11.64 3.07
CA LEU A 89 -21.74 -11.18 4.41
C LEU A 89 -21.47 -12.39 5.30
N GLN A 90 -20.26 -12.48 5.87
CA GLN A 90 -19.86 -13.61 6.71
C GLN A 90 -18.99 -13.15 7.88
N PRO A 91 -19.01 -13.90 9.01
CA PRO A 91 -18.17 -13.59 10.15
C PRO A 91 -16.77 -14.17 9.94
N PHE A 92 -15.77 -13.38 10.28
CA PHE A 92 -14.39 -13.84 10.45
C PHE A 92 -14.04 -13.78 11.93
N THR A 93 -13.55 -14.90 12.44
CA THR A 93 -12.98 -14.99 13.77
C THR A 93 -11.48 -15.16 13.61
N ALA A 94 -10.71 -14.19 14.11
CA ALA A 94 -9.29 -14.46 14.31
C ALA A 94 -9.17 -15.36 15.55
N GLN A 95 -8.35 -16.41 15.45
CA GLN A 95 -7.92 -17.15 16.63
C GLN A 95 -7.33 -16.15 17.64
N PHE A 96 -7.57 -16.39 18.93
CA PHE A 96 -7.30 -15.47 20.06
C PHE A 96 -5.86 -14.95 20.17
N ARG A 97 -4.97 -15.29 19.24
CA ARG A 97 -3.54 -14.99 19.25
C ARG A 97 -2.98 -14.58 17.89
N PHE A 98 -3.74 -14.02 16.94
CA PHE A 98 -3.17 -13.57 15.65
C PHE A 98 -1.97 -12.61 15.79
N GLN A 99 -1.83 -11.90 16.91
CA GLN A 99 -0.63 -11.10 17.21
C GLN A 99 0.64 -11.95 17.38
N ILE A 100 0.49 -13.14 17.97
CA ILE A 100 1.58 -14.06 18.31
C ILE A 100 1.74 -15.15 17.23
N GLU A 101 0.62 -15.70 16.77
CA GLU A 101 0.53 -16.87 15.89
C GLU A 101 0.22 -16.50 14.42
N GLY A 102 -0.22 -15.27 14.16
CA GLY A 102 -0.53 -14.83 12.80
C GLY A 102 0.73 -14.74 11.94
N LYS A 103 0.68 -15.22 10.70
CA LYS A 103 1.82 -15.16 9.78
C LYS A 103 2.05 -13.72 9.32
N GLU A 104 3.31 -13.32 9.21
CA GLU A 104 3.68 -12.01 8.69
C GLU A 104 3.22 -11.83 7.24
N GLY A 105 2.65 -10.66 6.93
CA GLY A 105 2.15 -10.37 5.60
C GLY A 105 0.81 -11.03 5.25
N VAL A 106 0.19 -11.76 6.19
CA VAL A 106 -1.12 -12.38 6.00
C VAL A 106 -2.18 -11.54 6.72
N PRO A 107 -3.24 -11.08 6.00
CA PRO A 107 -4.31 -10.31 6.61
C PRO A 107 -5.28 -11.20 7.39
N TYR A 108 -5.63 -10.78 8.60
CA TYR A 108 -6.58 -11.46 9.49
C TYR A 108 -7.79 -10.55 9.74
N PRO A 109 -8.88 -10.67 8.95
CA PRO A 109 -10.13 -10.00 9.25
C PRO A 109 -10.78 -10.56 10.52
N VAL A 110 -11.44 -9.68 11.27
CA VAL A 110 -12.26 -10.00 12.44
C VAL A 110 -13.57 -9.25 12.34
N GLY A 111 -14.68 -9.89 12.72
CA GLY A 111 -16.01 -9.33 12.63
C GLY A 111 -16.69 -9.68 11.31
N TRP A 112 -17.68 -8.89 10.92
CA TRP A 112 -18.50 -9.19 9.74
C TRP A 112 -17.96 -8.48 8.51
N TRP A 113 -17.70 -9.23 7.45
CA TRP A 113 -17.15 -8.72 6.20
C TRP A 113 -17.87 -9.33 4.99
N THR A 114 -17.91 -8.58 3.89
CA THR A 114 -18.33 -9.05 2.58
C THR A 114 -17.11 -9.06 1.65
N PRO A 115 -16.51 -10.23 1.40
CA PRO A 115 -15.37 -10.37 0.50
C PRO A 115 -15.76 -10.26 -0.98
N SER A 116 -14.85 -9.74 -1.79
CA SER A 116 -15.00 -9.59 -3.24
C SER A 116 -13.66 -9.78 -3.94
N ALA A 117 -13.65 -9.81 -5.28
CA ALA A 117 -12.42 -9.89 -6.07
C ALA A 117 -11.46 -8.70 -5.83
N GLU A 118 -11.99 -7.54 -5.43
CA GLU A 118 -11.21 -6.31 -5.28
C GLU A 118 -10.82 -5.96 -3.84
N GLY A 119 -11.40 -6.63 -2.85
CA GLY A 119 -11.15 -6.34 -1.44
C GLY A 119 -12.24 -6.89 -0.54
N ILE A 120 -12.23 -6.44 0.71
CA ILE A 120 -13.27 -6.78 1.69
C ILE A 120 -14.00 -5.53 2.17
N ALA A 121 -15.34 -5.59 2.16
CA ALA A 121 -16.20 -4.52 2.62
C ALA A 121 -16.69 -4.78 4.04
N ALA A 122 -16.63 -3.77 4.91
CA ALA A 122 -17.08 -3.90 6.29
C ALA A 122 -18.59 -4.15 6.34
N GLY A 123 -19.00 -5.22 7.04
CA GLY A 123 -20.41 -5.55 7.26
C GLY A 123 -21.08 -4.65 8.29
N ARG A 124 -20.27 -4.11 9.22
CA ARG A 124 -20.64 -3.16 10.26
C ARG A 124 -19.45 -2.28 10.60
N GLY A 125 -19.71 -1.12 11.21
CA GLY A 125 -18.67 -0.29 11.81
C GLY A 125 -18.36 -0.70 13.26
N GLY A 126 -17.24 -0.22 13.77
CA GLY A 126 -16.86 -0.32 15.18
C GLY A 126 -15.62 -1.18 15.43
N ALA A 127 -15.09 -1.10 16.67
CA ALA A 127 -13.84 -1.75 17.08
C ALA A 127 -13.85 -3.30 16.97
N GLU A 128 -15.03 -3.87 16.85
CA GLU A 128 -15.31 -5.30 16.70
C GLU A 128 -15.30 -5.77 15.23
N THR A 129 -14.98 -4.88 14.29
CA THR A 129 -14.79 -5.16 12.87
C THR A 129 -13.51 -4.51 12.41
N PHE A 130 -12.47 -5.34 12.24
CA PHE A 130 -11.14 -4.86 11.89
C PHE A 130 -10.37 -5.85 11.03
N VAL A 131 -9.34 -5.36 10.35
CA VAL A 131 -8.31 -6.18 9.72
C VAL A 131 -7.03 -6.02 10.50
N ALA A 132 -6.47 -7.13 10.96
CA ALA A 132 -5.15 -7.16 11.55
C ALA A 132 -4.10 -7.62 10.54
N LEU A 133 -2.92 -7.02 10.60
CA LEU A 133 -1.76 -7.44 9.83
C LEU A 133 -0.51 -7.37 10.70
N ARG A 134 0.23 -8.48 10.77
CA ARG A 134 1.60 -8.49 11.29
C ARG A 134 2.58 -8.21 10.15
N TYR A 135 3.50 -7.30 10.36
CA TYR A 135 4.49 -6.90 9.35
C TYR A 135 5.81 -6.53 10.01
N ASP A 136 6.91 -6.86 9.32
CA ASP A 136 8.24 -6.33 9.62
C ASP A 136 8.56 -5.30 8.53
N ALA A 137 8.16 -4.05 8.74
CA ALA A 137 8.37 -3.04 7.71
C ALA A 137 8.40 -1.61 8.26
N GLY A 138 8.86 -0.73 7.37
CA GLY A 138 8.78 0.71 7.49
C GLY A 138 7.35 1.22 7.33
N ALA A 139 7.12 2.17 6.42
CA ALA A 139 5.84 2.86 6.35
C ALA A 139 4.71 1.93 5.90
N LEU A 140 3.51 2.13 6.46
CA LEU A 140 2.31 1.39 6.12
C LEU A 140 1.33 2.31 5.39
N TRP A 141 0.80 1.81 4.29
CA TRP A 141 -0.25 2.45 3.52
C TRP A 141 -1.42 1.49 3.30
N ALA A 142 -2.61 2.02 3.04
CA ALA A 142 -3.80 1.22 2.74
C ALA A 142 -4.57 1.80 1.55
N VAL A 143 -4.95 0.94 0.60
CA VAL A 143 -5.86 1.30 -0.49
C VAL A 143 -7.29 1.05 0.00
N MET A 144 -8.07 2.12 0.12
CA MET A 144 -9.41 2.07 0.71
C MET A 144 -10.40 2.88 -0.11
N SER A 145 -11.67 2.47 -0.07
CA SER A 145 -12.79 3.18 -0.70
C SER A 145 -13.91 3.43 0.31
N PRO A 146 -14.52 4.63 0.31
CA PRO A 146 -15.65 4.94 1.17
C PRO A 146 -16.90 4.11 0.81
N PRO A 147 -17.84 3.92 1.75
CA PRO A 147 -19.15 3.37 1.42
C PRO A 147 -19.96 4.34 0.56
N ARG A 148 -20.32 3.95 -0.68
CA ARG A 148 -21.22 4.70 -1.57
C ARG A 148 -20.92 6.22 -1.62
N ASP A 149 -19.64 6.55 -1.75
CA ASP A 149 -19.12 7.93 -1.82
C ASP A 149 -19.41 8.80 -0.58
N GLN A 150 -19.71 8.20 0.56
CA GLN A 150 -19.83 8.89 1.84
C GLN A 150 -18.54 8.75 2.66
N PRO A 151 -17.97 9.85 3.20
CA PRO A 151 -16.82 9.76 4.08
C PRO A 151 -17.04 8.79 5.24
N ALA A 152 -16.03 7.99 5.53
CA ALA A 152 -16.03 7.08 6.67
C ALA A 152 -14.66 7.10 7.34
N ARG A 153 -14.63 6.82 8.63
CA ARG A 153 -13.39 6.79 9.40
C ARG A 153 -12.87 5.37 9.52
N VAL A 154 -11.55 5.24 9.51
CA VAL A 154 -10.87 4.01 9.88
C VAL A 154 -9.99 4.30 11.09
N TRP A 155 -10.28 3.64 12.20
CA TRP A 155 -9.47 3.70 13.41
C TRP A 155 -8.22 2.85 13.25
N ILE A 156 -7.11 3.34 13.79
CA ILE A 156 -5.79 2.72 13.66
C ILE A 156 -5.27 2.37 15.04
N LEU A 157 -5.11 1.08 15.31
CA LEU A 157 -4.27 0.62 16.42
C LEU A 157 -3.00 0.02 15.88
N ARG A 158 -1.89 0.28 16.55
CA ARG A 158 -0.61 -0.38 16.31
C ARG A 158 -0.11 -0.92 17.63
N ASP A 159 0.21 -2.21 17.66
CA ASP A 159 0.68 -2.90 18.88
C ASP A 159 -0.28 -2.69 20.07
N GLU A 160 -1.59 -2.78 19.78
CA GLU A 160 -2.70 -2.57 20.71
C GLU A 160 -2.84 -1.16 21.30
N GLN A 161 -2.12 -0.18 20.74
CA GLN A 161 -2.10 1.19 21.21
C GLN A 161 -2.46 2.16 20.09
N TRP A 162 -2.94 3.33 20.46
CA TRP A 162 -3.05 4.45 19.51
C TRP A 162 -1.63 4.90 19.15
N PRO A 163 -1.23 4.86 17.86
CA PRO A 163 0.10 5.29 17.46
C PRO A 163 0.37 6.74 17.89
N ALA A 164 1.59 7.01 18.35
CA ALA A 164 2.04 8.37 18.66
C ALA A 164 2.05 9.24 17.39
N ARG A 165 1.86 10.55 17.54
CA ARG A 165 1.69 11.49 16.42
C ARG A 165 2.87 11.47 15.45
N GLU A 166 4.08 11.26 15.96
CA GLU A 166 5.34 11.21 15.21
C GLU A 166 5.42 9.97 14.31
N THR A 167 4.64 8.94 14.61
CA THR A 167 4.60 7.67 13.89
C THR A 167 3.44 7.59 12.89
N LEU A 168 2.56 8.59 12.84
CA LEU A 168 1.41 8.63 11.93
C LEU A 168 1.85 9.01 10.51
N GLY A 169 1.25 8.32 9.54
CA GLY A 169 1.35 8.71 8.12
C GLY A 169 0.66 10.05 7.85
N ASP A 170 0.94 10.64 6.70
CA ASP A 170 0.47 11.99 6.33
C ASP A 170 -1.07 12.13 6.28
N ASP A 171 -1.79 11.03 6.05
CA ASP A 171 -3.25 11.01 6.02
C ASP A 171 -3.86 10.71 7.40
N ALA A 172 -3.06 10.21 8.33
CA ALA A 172 -3.52 9.78 9.65
C ALA A 172 -3.46 10.92 10.68
N ARG A 173 -4.45 10.96 11.56
CA ARG A 173 -4.69 12.03 12.53
C ARG A 173 -5.03 11.43 13.88
N GLN A 174 -4.84 12.22 14.94
CA GLN A 174 -5.39 11.92 16.25
C GLN A 174 -6.59 12.82 16.52
N ASP A 175 -7.60 12.28 17.20
CA ASP A 175 -8.69 13.10 17.73
C ASP A 175 -8.29 13.76 19.06
N SER A 176 -9.21 14.52 19.65
CA SER A 176 -8.99 15.18 20.95
C SER A 176 -8.70 14.23 22.13
N ARG A 177 -8.96 12.93 21.97
CA ARG A 177 -8.73 11.89 22.99
C ARG A 177 -7.46 11.08 22.70
N GLY A 178 -6.71 11.45 21.67
CA GLY A 178 -5.50 10.74 21.23
C GLY A 178 -5.78 9.49 20.40
N ALA A 179 -7.04 9.21 20.03
CA ALA A 179 -7.35 8.06 19.18
C ALA A 179 -6.95 8.36 17.73
N ALA A 180 -6.19 7.44 17.13
CA ALA A 180 -5.67 7.60 15.78
C ALA A 180 -6.65 7.09 14.71
N TYR A 181 -6.77 7.83 13.61
CA TYR A 181 -7.68 7.50 12.53
C TYR A 181 -7.25 8.10 11.18
N VAL A 182 -7.88 7.62 10.11
CA VAL A 182 -7.89 8.22 8.77
C VAL A 182 -9.33 8.45 8.33
N ASP A 183 -9.61 9.60 7.75
CA ASP A 183 -10.89 9.85 7.07
C ASP A 183 -10.76 9.38 5.60
N VAL A 184 -11.55 8.38 5.23
CA VAL A 184 -11.61 7.82 3.88
C VAL A 184 -12.74 8.51 3.13
N THR A 185 -12.37 9.45 2.26
CA THR A 185 -13.32 10.30 1.52
C THR A 185 -13.46 9.91 0.06
N GLU A 186 -12.47 9.20 -0.49
CA GLU A 186 -12.44 8.77 -1.89
C GLU A 186 -11.60 7.49 -2.07
N PRO A 187 -11.77 6.73 -3.17
CA PRO A 187 -10.93 5.60 -3.50
C PRO A 187 -9.48 6.00 -3.80
N ARG A 188 -8.55 5.78 -2.85
CA ARG A 188 -7.11 6.03 -3.05
C ARG A 188 -6.22 5.26 -2.08
N LEU A 189 -4.91 5.45 -2.22
CA LEU A 189 -3.90 5.03 -1.24
C LEU A 189 -3.82 6.08 -0.11
N TYR A 190 -3.88 5.63 1.14
CA TYR A 190 -3.80 6.44 2.35
C TYR A 190 -2.54 6.09 3.17
N ALA A 191 -1.80 7.11 3.60
CA ALA A 191 -0.64 6.99 4.49
C ALA A 191 -1.10 6.71 5.94
N ILE A 192 -0.90 5.49 6.42
CA ILE A 192 -1.40 5.06 7.74
C ILE A 192 -0.35 5.30 8.82
N ALA A 193 0.87 4.79 8.62
CA ALA A 193 1.95 4.88 9.59
C ALA A 193 3.29 5.13 8.91
N ARG A 194 4.17 5.90 9.56
CA ARG A 194 5.56 6.08 9.15
C ARG A 194 6.41 4.88 9.53
N ALA A 195 7.56 4.80 8.87
CA ALA A 195 8.55 3.79 9.15
C ALA A 195 9.08 3.89 10.58
N THR A 196 8.99 2.78 11.31
CA THR A 196 9.67 2.60 12.60
C THR A 196 10.31 1.21 12.61
N PRO A 197 11.47 1.03 13.24
CA PRO A 197 12.12 -0.29 13.31
C PRO A 197 11.31 -1.30 14.10
N GLY A 198 11.34 -2.57 13.66
CA GLY A 198 10.81 -3.71 14.40
C GLY A 198 9.55 -4.32 13.79
N GLN A 199 9.08 -5.38 14.44
CA GLN A 199 7.84 -6.06 14.07
C GLN A 199 6.65 -5.35 14.70
N HIS A 200 5.61 -5.17 13.90
CA HIS A 200 4.40 -4.48 14.33
C HIS A 200 3.15 -5.25 13.94
N VAL A 201 2.09 -5.01 14.71
CA VAL A 201 0.73 -5.43 14.37
C VAL A 201 -0.13 -4.20 14.22
N VAL A 202 -0.66 -3.96 13.02
CA VAL A 202 -1.69 -2.94 12.81
C VAL A 202 -3.08 -3.56 12.87
N LYS A 203 -4.05 -2.81 13.40
CA LYS A 203 -5.48 -3.05 13.23
C LYS A 203 -6.12 -1.83 12.58
N LEU A 204 -6.87 -2.09 11.52
CA LEU A 204 -7.69 -1.08 10.84
C LEU A 204 -9.16 -1.40 11.07
N SER A 205 -9.86 -0.53 11.79
CA SER A 205 -11.26 -0.72 12.19
C SER A 205 -12.16 0.34 11.56
N PRO A 206 -12.94 0.03 10.52
CA PRO A 206 -13.88 0.98 9.93
C PRO A 206 -14.98 1.37 10.92
N ASP A 207 -15.41 2.62 10.91
CA ASP A 207 -16.54 3.10 11.73
C ASP A 207 -17.90 2.97 11.03
N ALA A 208 -17.89 2.68 9.73
CA ALA A 208 -19.08 2.58 8.90
C ALA A 208 -19.13 1.26 8.12
N ARG A 209 -20.35 0.77 7.91
CA ARG A 209 -20.63 -0.35 6.99
C ARG A 209 -20.32 0.07 5.55
N GLY A 210 -19.73 -0.84 4.79
CA GLY A 210 -19.50 -0.72 3.35
C GLY A 210 -18.18 -0.06 2.96
N LEU A 211 -17.38 0.43 3.93
CA LEU A 211 -16.00 0.81 3.67
C LEU A 211 -15.23 -0.42 3.18
N THR A 212 -14.49 -0.27 2.09
CA THR A 212 -13.73 -1.37 1.50
C THR A 212 -12.24 -1.17 1.68
N ILE A 213 -11.56 -2.21 2.16
CA ILE A 213 -10.09 -2.28 2.18
C ILE A 213 -9.64 -3.20 1.05
N HIS A 214 -8.89 -2.66 0.10
CA HIS A 214 -8.47 -3.35 -1.11
C HIS A 214 -7.11 -4.01 -0.96
N ALA A 215 -6.15 -3.26 -0.41
CA ALA A 215 -4.79 -3.71 -0.22
C ALA A 215 -4.09 -2.94 0.91
N LEU A 216 -3.06 -3.56 1.48
CA LEU A 216 -2.10 -2.92 2.37
C LEU A 216 -0.75 -2.88 1.65
N VAL A 217 -0.06 -1.74 1.68
CA VAL A 217 1.25 -1.57 1.04
C VAL A 217 2.28 -1.30 2.13
N LEU A 218 3.31 -2.13 2.17
CA LEU A 218 4.41 -2.07 3.11
C LEU A 218 5.64 -1.52 2.40
N GLU A 219 6.10 -0.36 2.87
CA GLU A 219 7.36 0.20 2.43
C GLU A 219 8.47 -0.26 3.38
N PRO A 220 9.52 -0.92 2.88
CA PRO A 220 10.61 -1.40 3.74
C PRO A 220 11.38 -0.23 4.36
N LEU A 221 12.02 -0.47 5.52
CA LEU A 221 12.94 0.51 6.11
C LEU A 221 14.14 0.70 5.19
N ASP A 222 14.43 1.95 4.83
CA ASP A 222 15.67 2.31 4.17
C ASP A 222 16.87 1.90 5.04
N ALA A 223 17.61 0.87 4.62
CA ALA A 223 18.81 0.41 5.31
C ALA A 223 19.87 1.51 5.50
N GLY A 224 19.79 2.61 4.74
CA GLY A 224 20.67 3.77 4.84
C GLY A 224 20.29 4.82 5.89
N ARG A 225 19.06 4.80 6.45
CA ARG A 225 18.63 5.74 7.51
C ARG A 225 18.81 5.21 8.93
N SER A 226 19.09 3.92 9.10
CA SER A 226 19.36 3.29 10.41
C SER A 226 20.76 3.58 10.98
N ARG A 227 21.54 4.48 10.37
CA ARG A 227 22.84 4.94 10.88
C ARG A 227 22.88 6.48 10.97
N ARG A 228 22.06 7.08 11.82
CA ARG A 228 22.30 8.42 12.37
C ARG A 228 21.80 8.50 13.80
#